data_AF-A0A2A8HX41-F1
#
_entry.id   AF-A0A2A8HX41-F1
#
_cell.length_a   1.000
_cell.length_b   1.000
_cell.length_c   1.000
_cell.angle_alpha   90.00
_cell.angle_beta   90.00
_cell.angle_gamma   90.00
#
_symmetry.space_group_name_H-M   'P 1'
#
loop_
_entity.id
_entity.type
_entity.pdbx_description
1 polymer ?
#
loop_
_entity_poly.entity_id
_entity_poly.type
_entity_poly.pdbx_seq_one_letter_code
_entity_poly.pdbx_strand_id
1 'polypeptide(L)'
;MMKTSRIAALAAITIFATVPLGACAAPDSTEADASPETRATTHEVEGFWHHDKLVTSKGKELPIEGVFLMHDGEFLEQAVMGAPLDTPAAEGAEAMAHAGPYEVTPEGIKLTAEQTIAISEAAAEPLSFTPSTHHDITAANTGDNLTLTFGSGTVQTFTRIPASDIAIRRFANGRLALTGNRFVLVAGDASEVVSGYGTFVRSGDKMTLSAKRWAESTKQKARIASDLTVEATLTDTALTLSDGREFPILR
;
A
#
# COMPACT_ATOMS: atom_id res chain seq x y z
N MET A 1 -34.49 30.46 1.83
CA MET A 1 -33.69 29.66 0.88
C MET A 1 -33.17 28.44 1.64
N MET A 2 -33.86 27.30 1.54
CA MET A 2 -33.55 26.08 2.30
C MET A 2 -32.30 25.41 1.69
N LYS A 3 -31.24 25.25 2.47
CA LYS A 3 -30.11 24.38 2.13
C LYS A 3 -30.51 22.94 2.45
N THR A 4 -30.77 22.14 1.42
CA THR A 4 -30.93 20.69 1.53
C THR A 4 -29.56 20.06 1.81
N SER A 5 -29.38 19.59 3.03
CA SER A 5 -28.20 18.81 3.43
C SER A 5 -28.30 17.42 2.82
N ARG A 6 -27.39 17.06 1.91
CA ARG A 6 -27.26 15.69 1.41
C ARG A 6 -26.34 14.94 2.36
N ILE A 7 -26.92 14.02 3.12
CA ILE A 7 -26.21 13.08 3.99
C ILE A 7 -25.59 12.02 3.07
N ALA A 8 -24.27 12.01 2.93
CA ALA A 8 -23.54 10.89 2.35
C ALA A 8 -23.36 9.84 3.44
N ALA A 9 -24.02 8.69 3.29
CA ALA A 9 -23.84 7.54 4.17
C ALA A 9 -22.55 6.82 3.77
N LEU A 10 -21.49 6.92 4.58
CA LEU A 10 -20.34 6.02 4.49
C LEU A 10 -20.76 4.65 5.04
N ALA A 11 -20.70 3.63 4.18
CA ALA A 11 -20.94 2.26 4.56
C ALA A 11 -19.69 1.69 5.25
N ALA A 12 -19.76 1.48 6.56
CA ALA A 12 -18.79 0.69 7.30
C ALA A 12 -18.83 -0.76 6.80
N ILE A 13 -17.74 -1.24 6.21
CA ILE A 13 -17.60 -2.63 5.80
C ILE A 13 -17.17 -3.43 7.04
N THR A 14 -18.12 -4.18 7.61
CA THR A 14 -17.86 -5.18 8.66
C THR A 14 -17.83 -6.56 7.99
N ILE A 15 -16.73 -7.30 8.11
CA ILE A 15 -16.58 -8.66 7.57
C ILE A 15 -16.75 -9.66 8.73
N PHE A 16 -17.86 -10.41 8.71
CA PHE A 16 -18.03 -11.63 9.50
C PHE A 16 -18.01 -12.83 8.54
N ALA A 17 -17.12 -13.79 8.78
CA ALA A 17 -17.09 -15.06 8.06
C ALA A 17 -17.49 -16.20 9.02
N THR A 18 -18.55 -16.92 8.66
CA THR A 18 -18.79 -18.30 9.13
C THR A 18 -19.10 -19.15 7.90
N VAL A 19 -18.40 -20.28 7.76
CA VAL A 19 -18.59 -21.25 6.67
C VAL A 19 -18.95 -22.59 7.29
N PRO A 20 -20.03 -23.27 6.84
CA PRO A 20 -20.22 -24.68 7.14
C PRO A 20 -19.49 -25.56 6.11
N LEU A 21 -18.84 -26.60 6.62
CA LEU A 21 -18.27 -27.72 5.88
C LEU A 21 -19.37 -28.54 5.20
N GLY A 22 -19.26 -28.73 3.89
CA GLY A 22 -20.04 -29.68 3.11
C GLY A 22 -19.10 -30.52 2.24
N ALA A 23 -19.14 -31.83 2.42
CA ALA A 23 -18.27 -32.81 1.78
C ALA A 23 -18.87 -33.43 0.51
N CYS A 24 -17.96 -33.98 -0.30
CA CYS A 24 -18.10 -35.02 -1.33
C CYS A 24 -18.70 -34.65 -2.71
N ALA A 25 -17.87 -34.71 -3.75
CA ALA A 25 -17.78 -35.86 -4.69
C ALA A 25 -16.81 -35.55 -5.84
N ALA A 26 -15.94 -36.51 -6.18
CA ALA A 26 -15.11 -36.49 -7.39
C ALA A 26 -15.79 -37.25 -8.53
N PRO A 27 -15.54 -36.85 -9.79
CA PRO A 27 -15.16 -37.85 -10.78
C PRO A 27 -14.01 -37.45 -11.71
N ASP A 28 -13.23 -38.48 -12.05
CA ASP A 28 -12.36 -38.77 -13.20
C ASP A 28 -11.87 -37.68 -14.15
N SER A 29 -10.54 -37.51 -14.08
CA SER A 29 -9.55 -37.44 -15.17
C SER A 29 -10.04 -37.19 -16.59
N THR A 30 -9.75 -35.99 -17.07
CA THR A 30 -9.42 -35.75 -18.48
C THR A 30 -8.05 -35.07 -18.51
N GLU A 31 -7.05 -35.74 -19.08
CA GLU A 31 -5.75 -35.14 -19.41
C GLU A 31 -5.97 -34.03 -20.44
N ALA A 32 -6.12 -32.80 -19.95
CA ALA A 32 -5.91 -31.61 -20.74
C ALA A 32 -4.42 -31.28 -20.64
N ASP A 33 -3.79 -31.11 -21.80
CA ASP A 33 -2.45 -30.55 -21.98
C ASP A 33 -2.31 -29.29 -21.11
N ALA A 34 -1.74 -29.46 -19.93
CA ALA A 34 -1.38 -28.36 -19.06
C ALA A 34 -0.18 -27.68 -19.70
N SER A 35 -0.47 -26.65 -20.49
CA SER A 35 0.47 -25.56 -20.77
C SER A 35 1.21 -25.25 -19.47
N PRO A 36 2.56 -25.17 -19.46
CA PRO A 36 3.30 -25.07 -18.22
C PRO A 36 2.76 -23.86 -17.45
N GLU A 37 2.14 -24.12 -16.30
CA GLU A 37 1.81 -23.10 -15.33
C GLU A 37 3.11 -22.34 -15.09
N THR A 38 3.17 -21.12 -15.60
CA THR A 38 4.29 -20.20 -15.38
C THR A 38 4.34 -19.97 -13.88
N ARG A 39 5.16 -20.76 -13.19
CA ARG A 39 5.44 -20.58 -11.77
C ARG A 39 6.10 -19.23 -11.64
N ALA A 40 5.45 -18.31 -10.93
CA ALA A 40 6.04 -17.02 -10.63
C ALA A 40 7.35 -17.25 -9.88
N THR A 41 8.47 -16.95 -10.53
CA THR A 41 9.76 -16.88 -9.85
C THR A 41 9.80 -15.62 -8.97
N THR A 42 10.62 -15.58 -7.92
CA THR A 42 10.71 -14.42 -7.01
C THR A 42 10.94 -13.09 -7.75
N HIS A 43 11.70 -13.12 -8.85
CA HIS A 43 11.98 -11.94 -9.68
C HIS A 43 10.79 -11.46 -10.52
N GLU A 44 9.74 -12.27 -10.70
CA GLU A 44 8.59 -11.89 -11.53
C GLU A 44 7.66 -10.90 -10.86
N VAL A 45 7.82 -10.58 -9.58
CA VAL A 45 6.98 -9.56 -8.94
C VAL A 45 7.79 -8.38 -8.39
N GLU A 46 9.11 -8.54 -8.35
CA GLU A 46 10.02 -7.48 -7.96
C GLU A 46 9.92 -6.27 -8.89
N GLY A 47 9.96 -5.10 -8.28
CA GLY A 47 9.91 -3.84 -8.98
C GLY A 47 9.34 -2.71 -8.15
N PHE A 48 9.40 -1.54 -8.75
CA PHE A 48 8.66 -0.38 -8.29
C PHE A 48 7.53 -0.12 -9.29
N TRP A 49 6.33 0.02 -8.77
CA TRP A 49 5.11 -0.10 -9.54
C TRP A 49 4.20 1.10 -9.25
N HIS A 50 3.64 1.70 -10.29
CA HIS A 50 2.63 2.75 -10.21
C HIS A 50 1.24 2.12 -10.20
N HIS A 51 0.35 2.55 -9.31
CA HIS A 51 -1.04 2.13 -9.31
C HIS A 51 -1.80 2.69 -10.52
N ASP A 52 -2.36 1.82 -11.34
CA ASP A 52 -3.21 2.23 -12.47
C ASP A 52 -4.69 2.00 -12.17
N LYS A 53 -5.01 0.92 -11.45
CA LYS A 53 -6.38 0.49 -11.22
C LYS A 53 -6.54 -0.27 -9.92
N LEU A 54 -7.66 -0.02 -9.24
CA LEU A 54 -8.16 -0.87 -8.16
C LEU A 54 -9.61 -1.28 -8.45
N VAL A 55 -9.86 -2.58 -8.46
CA VAL A 55 -11.20 -3.17 -8.50
C VAL A 55 -11.44 -3.89 -7.18
N THR A 56 -12.46 -3.46 -6.44
CA THR A 56 -12.86 -4.08 -5.18
C THR A 56 -13.37 -5.51 -5.40
N SER A 57 -13.43 -6.30 -4.34
CA SER A 57 -14.04 -7.64 -4.34
C SER A 57 -15.50 -7.69 -4.83
N LYS A 58 -16.18 -6.54 -4.87
CA LYS A 58 -17.55 -6.39 -5.39
C LYS A 58 -17.58 -6.00 -6.88
N GLY A 59 -16.43 -6.01 -7.57
CA GLY A 59 -16.31 -5.62 -8.97
C GLY A 59 -16.39 -4.11 -9.23
N LYS A 60 -16.42 -3.28 -8.18
CA LYS A 60 -16.44 -1.82 -8.32
C LYS A 60 -15.01 -1.32 -8.50
N GLU A 61 -14.79 -0.57 -9.57
CA GLU A 61 -13.55 0.18 -9.82
C GLU A 61 -13.52 1.47 -8.99
N LEU A 62 -12.37 1.76 -8.38
CA LEU A 62 -12.13 2.97 -7.61
C LEU A 62 -10.95 3.75 -8.23
N PRO A 63 -11.04 5.09 -8.33
CA PRO A 63 -9.88 5.89 -8.62
C PRO A 63 -8.84 5.72 -7.51
N ILE A 64 -7.60 5.48 -7.91
CA ILE A 64 -6.47 5.26 -7.04
C ILE A 64 -5.23 5.91 -7.64
N GLU A 65 -4.39 6.47 -6.78
CA GLU A 65 -3.06 6.92 -7.15
C GLU A 65 -2.09 6.53 -6.05
N GLY A 66 -1.00 5.86 -6.42
CA GLY A 66 -0.08 5.32 -5.45
C GLY A 66 1.07 4.57 -6.08
N VAL A 67 1.86 3.95 -5.22
CA VAL A 67 2.96 3.10 -5.61
C VAL A 67 3.03 1.84 -4.76
N PHE A 68 3.58 0.79 -5.36
CA PHE A 68 3.83 -0.49 -4.74
C PHE A 68 5.27 -0.89 -5.04
N LEU A 69 6.04 -1.24 -4.00
CA LEU A 69 7.41 -1.70 -4.14
C LEU A 69 7.49 -3.13 -3.60
N MET A 70 8.10 -4.03 -4.37
CA MET A 70 8.50 -5.37 -3.92
C MET A 70 9.99 -5.56 -4.23
N HIS A 71 10.77 -5.90 -3.22
CA HIS A 71 12.19 -6.15 -3.38
C HIS A 71 12.74 -6.96 -2.19
N ASP A 72 13.56 -7.98 -2.47
CA ASP A 72 14.30 -8.74 -1.44
C ASP A 72 13.40 -9.29 -0.32
N GLY A 73 12.22 -9.79 -0.68
CA GLY A 73 11.25 -10.35 0.27
C GLY A 73 10.54 -9.32 1.15
N GLU A 74 10.65 -8.02 0.87
CA GLU A 74 9.95 -6.94 1.57
C GLU A 74 9.08 -6.14 0.59
N PHE A 75 7.93 -5.64 1.06
CA PHE A 75 7.05 -4.79 0.28
C PHE A 75 6.61 -3.53 1.04
N LEU A 76 6.33 -2.48 0.26
CA LEU A 76 5.73 -1.24 0.74
C LEU A 76 4.67 -0.78 -0.27
N GLU A 77 3.51 -0.39 0.22
CA GLU A 77 2.43 0.20 -0.55
C GLU A 77 2.01 1.52 0.09
N GLN A 78 1.85 2.54 -0.74
CA GLN A 78 1.14 3.74 -0.35
C GLN A 78 0.24 4.17 -1.52
N ALA A 79 -1.02 4.40 -1.24
CA ALA A 79 -1.96 4.92 -2.21
C ALA A 79 -2.99 5.85 -1.58
N VAL A 80 -3.54 6.73 -2.40
CA VAL A 80 -4.69 7.57 -2.09
C VAL A 80 -5.82 7.18 -3.04
N MET A 81 -7.00 6.91 -2.48
CA MET A 81 -8.22 6.57 -3.17
C MET A 81 -9.20 7.74 -3.11
N GLY A 82 -10.09 7.82 -4.10
CA GLY A 82 -11.14 8.83 -4.17
C GLY A 82 -10.87 9.90 -5.23
N ALA A 83 -11.46 11.09 -5.07
CA ALA A 83 -11.29 12.15 -6.05
C ALA A 83 -9.85 12.70 -6.05
N PRO A 84 -9.35 13.20 -7.20
CA PRO A 84 -8.02 13.81 -7.27
C PRO A 84 -7.89 14.99 -6.30
N LEU A 85 -6.80 15.03 -5.50
CA LEU A 85 -6.62 16.07 -4.47
C LEU A 85 -6.42 17.49 -5.02
N ASP A 86 -6.12 17.62 -6.32
CA ASP A 86 -5.99 18.88 -7.03
C ASP A 86 -7.34 19.46 -7.48
N THR A 87 -8.45 18.83 -7.09
CA THR A 87 -9.80 19.28 -7.43
C THR A 87 -10.61 19.62 -6.18
N PRO A 88 -11.61 20.53 -6.27
CA PRO A 88 -12.55 20.77 -5.18
C PRO A 88 -13.35 19.53 -4.74
N ALA A 89 -13.32 18.45 -5.52
CA ALA A 89 -13.96 17.17 -5.20
C ALA A 89 -13.12 16.31 -4.24
N ALA A 90 -11.90 16.75 -3.86
CA ALA A 90 -10.99 16.06 -2.95
C ALA A 90 -11.56 15.81 -1.54
N GLU A 91 -12.69 16.42 -1.18
CA GLU A 91 -13.42 16.09 0.05
C GLU A 91 -13.76 14.60 0.07
N GLY A 92 -13.15 13.86 1.01
CA GLY A 92 -13.36 12.42 1.17
C GLY A 92 -12.30 11.53 0.51
N ALA A 93 -11.12 12.07 0.19
CA ALA A 93 -9.96 11.22 -0.11
C ALA A 93 -9.60 10.34 1.09
N GLU A 94 -9.17 9.12 0.79
CA GLU A 94 -8.74 8.13 1.78
C GLU A 94 -7.36 7.61 1.39
N ALA A 95 -6.42 7.56 2.32
CA ALA A 95 -5.12 6.95 2.07
C ALA A 95 -5.08 5.53 2.64
N MET A 96 -4.43 4.63 1.91
CA MET A 96 -4.07 3.29 2.37
C MET A 96 -2.55 3.14 2.35
N ALA A 97 -2.01 2.45 3.34
CA ALA A 97 -0.60 2.10 3.36
C ALA A 97 -0.37 0.74 4.00
N HIS A 98 0.56 -0.01 3.43
CA HIS A 98 0.96 -1.33 3.89
C HIS A 98 2.47 -1.49 3.82
N ALA A 99 3.05 -2.23 4.76
CA ALA A 99 4.44 -2.62 4.67
C ALA A 99 4.67 -3.93 5.43
N GLY A 100 5.60 -4.75 4.93
CA GLY A 100 5.85 -6.06 5.52
C GLY A 100 6.69 -6.98 4.64
N PRO A 101 6.93 -8.21 5.10
CA PRO A 101 7.56 -9.23 4.29
C PRO A 101 6.60 -9.86 3.27
N TYR A 102 7.18 -10.45 2.23
CA TYR A 102 6.50 -11.32 1.29
C TYR A 102 7.30 -12.57 0.97
N GLU A 103 6.58 -13.63 0.60
CA GLU A 103 7.13 -14.88 0.10
C GLU A 103 6.47 -15.23 -1.23
N VAL A 104 7.27 -15.67 -2.21
CA VAL A 104 6.76 -16.24 -3.45
C VAL A 104 6.84 -17.75 -3.34
N THR A 105 5.68 -18.39 -3.52
CA THR A 105 5.47 -19.84 -3.42
C THR A 105 4.89 -20.37 -4.74
N PRO A 106 4.90 -21.70 -4.98
CA PRO A 106 4.23 -22.27 -6.14
C PRO A 106 2.74 -21.91 -6.24
N GLU A 107 2.07 -21.70 -5.11
CA GLU A 107 0.65 -21.36 -5.03
C GLU A 107 0.36 -19.85 -5.23
N GLY A 108 1.39 -19.01 -5.30
CA GLY A 108 1.28 -17.56 -5.42
C GLY A 108 2.14 -16.81 -4.40
N ILE A 109 1.78 -15.57 -4.12
CA ILE A 109 2.49 -14.67 -3.22
C ILE A 109 1.75 -14.63 -1.89
N LYS A 110 2.50 -14.74 -0.80
CA LYS A 110 2.01 -14.51 0.56
C LYS A 110 2.58 -13.19 1.06
N LEU A 111 1.74 -12.17 1.20
CA LEU A 111 2.10 -10.92 1.87
C LEU A 111 1.67 -10.98 3.34
N THR A 112 2.54 -10.53 4.24
CA THR A 112 2.14 -10.20 5.61
C THR A 112 2.34 -8.71 5.81
N ALA A 113 1.27 -7.93 5.79
CA ALA A 113 1.35 -6.51 6.14
C ALA A 113 1.47 -6.39 7.66
N GLU A 114 2.65 -6.02 8.14
CA GLU A 114 2.87 -5.75 9.56
C GLU A 114 2.06 -4.54 10.02
N GLN A 115 1.85 -3.57 9.12
CA GLN A 115 0.89 -2.49 9.26
C GLN A 115 -0.10 -2.49 8.10
N THR A 116 -1.40 -2.49 8.41
CA THR A 116 -2.46 -2.11 7.48
C THR A 116 -3.09 -0.83 7.98
N ILE A 117 -2.86 0.26 7.24
CA ILE A 117 -3.21 1.62 7.63
C ILE A 117 -4.28 2.14 6.66
N ALA A 118 -5.35 2.71 7.21
CA ALA A 118 -6.28 3.54 6.46
C ALA A 118 -6.47 4.89 7.15
N ILE A 119 -6.40 5.97 6.38
CA ILE A 119 -6.49 7.36 6.84
C ILE A 119 -7.63 8.04 6.09
N SER A 120 -8.53 8.72 6.81
CA SER A 120 -9.64 9.48 6.22
C SER A 120 -9.87 10.78 6.99
N GLU A 121 -9.79 11.91 6.29
CA GLU A 121 -10.05 13.24 6.89
C GLU A 121 -11.53 13.45 7.21
N ALA A 122 -12.42 12.73 6.53
CA ALA A 122 -13.88 12.85 6.68
C ALA A 122 -14.47 11.89 7.73
N ALA A 123 -13.71 10.88 8.17
CA ALA A 123 -14.18 9.90 9.14
C ALA A 123 -14.18 10.47 10.57
N ALA A 124 -15.14 10.00 11.39
CA ALA A 124 -15.16 10.31 12.82
C ALA A 124 -13.92 9.76 13.55
N GLU A 125 -13.44 8.60 13.10
CA GLU A 125 -12.15 8.02 13.49
C GLU A 125 -11.20 8.12 12.29
N PRO A 126 -10.30 9.11 12.27
CA PRO A 126 -9.49 9.41 11.09
C PRO A 126 -8.41 8.38 10.78
N LEU A 127 -8.10 7.50 11.75
CA LEU A 127 -7.09 6.44 11.63
C LEU A 127 -7.73 5.08 11.94
N SER A 128 -7.63 4.17 10.97
CA SER A 128 -7.81 2.73 11.18
C SER A 128 -6.47 2.03 11.01
N PHE A 129 -6.12 1.17 11.97
CA PHE A 129 -4.87 0.43 11.99
C PHE A 129 -5.14 -1.03 12.35
N THR A 130 -4.69 -1.94 11.48
CA THR A 130 -4.72 -3.38 11.74
C THR A 130 -3.31 -3.94 11.61
N PRO A 131 -2.72 -4.50 12.69
CA PRO A 131 -1.42 -5.15 12.58
C PRO A 131 -1.55 -6.53 11.97
N SER A 132 -0.47 -7.00 11.32
CA SER A 132 -0.29 -8.41 10.93
C SER A 132 -1.44 -8.97 10.08
N THR A 133 -1.83 -8.27 9.01
CA THR A 133 -2.80 -8.81 8.05
C THR A 133 -2.12 -9.67 7.01
N HIS A 134 -2.76 -10.76 6.61
CA HIS A 134 -2.23 -11.71 5.64
C HIS A 134 -3.01 -11.64 4.33
N HIS A 135 -2.30 -11.74 3.22
CA HIS A 135 -2.89 -11.74 1.89
C HIS A 135 -2.26 -12.84 1.04
N ASP A 136 -3.11 -13.75 0.56
CA ASP A 136 -2.78 -14.67 -0.53
C ASP A 136 -3.07 -13.97 -1.86
N ILE A 137 -2.12 -13.98 -2.78
CA ILE A 137 -2.17 -13.22 -4.02
C ILE A 137 -1.72 -14.08 -5.19
N THR A 138 -2.46 -14.02 -6.29
CA THR A 138 -1.97 -14.47 -7.59
C THR A 138 -1.47 -13.27 -8.38
N ALA A 139 -0.40 -13.47 -9.15
CA ALA A 139 0.22 -12.42 -9.93
C ALA A 139 0.27 -12.79 -11.42
N ALA A 140 0.02 -11.81 -12.27
CA ALA A 140 0.31 -11.88 -13.69
C ALA A 140 1.24 -10.72 -14.06
N ASN A 141 2.47 -11.02 -14.48
CA ASN A 141 3.45 -10.03 -14.89
C ASN A 141 3.78 -10.18 -16.39
N THR A 142 3.71 -9.07 -17.14
CA THR A 142 4.04 -9.02 -18.58
C THR A 142 5.32 -8.23 -18.87
N GLY A 143 6.21 -8.11 -17.89
CA GLY A 143 7.36 -7.19 -17.90
C GLY A 143 6.97 -5.82 -17.37
N ASP A 144 6.26 -5.03 -18.18
CA ASP A 144 5.93 -3.63 -17.88
C ASP A 144 4.64 -3.45 -17.07
N ASN A 145 3.81 -4.49 -16.97
CA ASN A 145 2.56 -4.45 -16.23
C ASN A 145 2.52 -5.59 -15.22
N LEU A 146 1.97 -5.31 -14.05
CA LEU A 146 1.70 -6.28 -13.00
C LEU A 146 0.22 -6.23 -12.67
N THR A 147 -0.41 -7.40 -12.57
CA THR A 147 -1.75 -7.55 -11.99
C THR A 147 -1.65 -8.43 -10.77
N LEU A 148 -2.12 -7.93 -9.63
CA LEU A 148 -2.25 -8.69 -8.38
C LEU A 148 -3.73 -8.95 -8.11
N THR A 149 -4.09 -10.22 -7.94
CA THR A 149 -5.43 -10.64 -7.53
C THR A 149 -5.35 -11.22 -6.13
N PHE A 150 -5.97 -10.54 -5.18
CA PHE A 150 -6.01 -10.94 -3.78
C PHE A 150 -7.06 -12.04 -3.60
N GLY A 151 -6.85 -12.95 -2.66
CA GLY A 151 -7.84 -14.00 -2.30
C GLY A 151 -9.19 -13.45 -1.86
N SER A 152 -9.27 -12.17 -1.49
CA SER A 152 -10.52 -11.45 -1.23
C SER A 152 -11.35 -11.15 -2.49
N GLY A 153 -10.76 -11.28 -3.68
CA GLY A 153 -11.32 -10.86 -4.97
C GLY A 153 -10.96 -9.43 -5.38
N THR A 154 -10.21 -8.68 -4.57
CA THR A 154 -9.65 -7.38 -4.99
C THR A 154 -8.61 -7.58 -6.07
N VAL A 155 -8.66 -6.77 -7.13
CA VAL A 155 -7.67 -6.76 -8.21
C VAL A 155 -7.01 -5.39 -8.26
N GLN A 156 -5.69 -5.38 -8.26
CA GLN A 156 -4.87 -4.18 -8.46
C GLN A 156 -4.01 -4.36 -9.71
N THR A 157 -3.94 -3.34 -10.55
CA THR A 157 -3.06 -3.35 -11.73
C THR A 157 -2.07 -2.20 -11.67
N PHE A 158 -0.88 -2.45 -12.18
CA PHE A 158 0.24 -1.55 -12.07
C PHE A 158 1.07 -1.48 -13.34
N THR A 159 1.69 -0.31 -13.54
CA THR A 159 2.71 -0.07 -14.55
C THR A 159 4.08 0.04 -13.90
N ARG A 160 5.09 -0.57 -14.49
CA ARG A 160 6.46 -0.55 -13.96
C ARG A 160 7.05 0.87 -14.00
N ILE A 161 7.66 1.27 -12.90
CA ILE A 161 8.49 2.46 -12.77
C ILE A 161 9.96 2.01 -12.80
N PRO A 162 10.84 2.65 -13.59
CA PRO A 162 12.27 2.37 -13.54
C PRO A 162 12.83 2.61 -12.13
N ALA A 163 13.50 1.58 -11.58
CA ALA A 163 14.10 1.56 -10.26
C ALA A 163 15.58 1.16 -10.35
N SER A 164 16.40 1.69 -9.46
CA SER A 164 17.81 1.33 -9.31
C SER A 164 18.21 1.49 -7.85
N ASP A 165 19.20 0.72 -7.40
CA ASP A 165 19.81 0.88 -6.08
C ASP A 165 18.78 0.85 -4.94
N ILE A 166 17.83 -0.09 -5.00
CA ILE A 166 16.75 -0.18 -4.02
C ILE A 166 17.36 -0.50 -2.66
N ALA A 167 17.07 0.35 -1.67
CA ALA A 167 17.49 0.17 -0.30
C ALA A 167 16.28 0.31 0.63
N ILE A 168 15.99 -0.74 1.39
CA ILE A 168 14.91 -0.74 2.39
C ILE A 168 15.54 -0.60 3.78
N ARG A 169 14.99 0.33 4.57
CA ARG A 169 15.28 0.50 6.00
C ARG A 169 14.05 0.06 6.78
N ARG A 170 14.24 -0.85 7.73
CA ARG A 170 13.18 -1.36 8.60
C ARG A 170 13.16 -0.55 9.90
N PHE A 171 11.97 -0.19 10.34
CA PHE A 171 11.69 0.38 11.65
C PHE A 171 10.89 -0.63 12.47
N ALA A 172 10.78 -0.42 13.79
CA ALA A 172 9.92 -1.25 14.64
C ALA A 172 8.45 -1.27 14.17
N ASN A 173 8.02 -0.15 13.59
CA ASN A 173 6.65 0.12 13.20
C ASN A 173 6.57 0.67 11.76
N GLY A 174 7.47 0.25 10.87
CA GLY A 174 7.43 0.77 9.50
C GLY A 174 8.62 0.40 8.63
N ARG A 175 8.63 0.96 7.42
CA ARG A 175 9.71 0.85 6.44
C ARG A 175 9.86 2.15 5.65
N LEU A 176 11.10 2.42 5.24
CA LEU A 176 11.44 3.41 4.23
C LEU A 176 12.17 2.69 3.09
N ALA A 177 11.65 2.78 1.88
CA ALA A 177 12.35 2.36 0.68
C ALA A 177 12.89 3.58 -0.07
N LEU A 178 14.14 3.51 -0.51
CA LEU A 178 14.79 4.47 -1.40
C LEU A 178 15.20 3.76 -2.69
N THR A 179 14.96 4.38 -3.85
CA THR A 179 15.33 3.82 -5.15
C THR A 179 15.61 4.94 -6.15
N GLY A 180 16.83 5.00 -6.67
CA GLY A 180 17.30 6.14 -7.47
C GLY A 180 17.08 7.45 -6.73
N ASN A 181 16.19 8.30 -7.24
CA ASN A 181 15.77 9.56 -6.60
C ASN A 181 14.37 9.51 -5.98
N ARG A 182 13.80 8.33 -5.73
CA ARG A 182 12.42 8.13 -5.25
C ARG A 182 12.38 7.47 -3.88
N PHE A 183 11.31 7.76 -3.13
CA PHE A 183 11.08 7.15 -1.83
C PHE A 183 9.65 6.62 -1.68
N VAL A 184 9.49 5.63 -0.80
CA VAL A 184 8.21 5.20 -0.23
C VAL A 184 8.40 5.06 1.28
N LEU A 185 7.57 5.75 2.06
CA LEU A 185 7.55 5.70 3.51
C LEU A 185 6.20 5.13 3.97
N VAL A 186 6.25 4.16 4.87
CA VAL A 186 5.10 3.66 5.62
C VAL A 186 5.58 3.44 7.04
N ALA A 187 5.12 4.26 8.00
CA ALA A 187 5.57 4.15 9.39
C ALA A 187 4.48 4.56 10.38
N GLY A 188 4.53 4.00 11.58
CA GLY A 188 3.62 4.28 12.68
C GLY A 188 2.83 3.06 13.15
N ASP A 189 1.90 3.32 14.06
CA ASP A 189 1.10 2.32 14.75
C ASP A 189 -0.35 2.79 14.95
N ALA A 190 -1.10 2.12 15.82
CA ALA A 190 -2.49 2.47 16.12
C ALA A 190 -2.71 3.84 16.76
N SER A 191 -1.65 4.55 17.18
CA SER A 191 -1.72 5.87 17.80
C SER A 191 -1.44 7.00 16.81
N GLU A 192 -0.43 6.81 15.96
CA GLU A 192 0.02 7.78 14.97
C GLU A 192 0.69 7.07 13.79
N VAL A 193 0.43 7.57 12.58
CA VAL A 193 0.98 7.07 11.33
C VAL A 193 1.45 8.20 10.40
N VAL A 194 2.40 7.84 9.56
CA VAL A 194 2.87 8.62 8.42
C VAL A 194 3.12 7.70 7.23
N SER A 195 2.68 8.13 6.06
CA SER A 195 2.96 7.45 4.81
C SER A 195 3.10 8.44 3.67
N GLY A 196 3.89 8.10 2.67
CA GLY A 196 4.00 8.92 1.47
C GLY A 196 4.96 8.35 0.46
N TYR A 197 4.90 8.87 -0.76
CA TYR A 197 5.88 8.60 -1.80
C TYR A 197 6.14 9.84 -2.63
N GLY A 198 7.28 9.84 -3.31
CA GLY A 198 7.68 10.94 -4.18
C GLY A 198 9.14 10.84 -4.54
N THR A 199 9.78 12.00 -4.67
CA THR A 199 11.22 12.11 -4.91
C THR A 199 11.96 12.61 -3.68
N PHE A 200 13.26 12.39 -3.63
CA PHE A 200 14.11 12.94 -2.58
C PHE A 200 15.43 13.48 -3.13
N VAL A 201 16.00 14.43 -2.40
CA VAL A 201 17.39 14.86 -2.55
C VAL A 201 18.08 14.65 -1.21
N ARG A 202 19.30 14.12 -1.23
CA ARG A 202 20.09 13.83 -0.01
C ARG A 202 21.43 14.56 -0.04
N SER A 203 21.81 15.13 1.10
CA SER A 203 23.11 15.76 1.34
C SER A 203 23.63 15.36 2.73
N GLY A 204 24.58 14.42 2.76
CA GLY A 204 24.96 13.73 3.99
C GLY A 204 23.75 13.00 4.59
N ASP A 205 23.48 13.23 5.87
CA ASP A 205 22.31 12.65 6.54
C ASP A 205 21.02 13.43 6.33
N LYS A 206 21.09 14.64 5.76
CA LYS A 206 19.90 15.46 5.51
C LYS A 206 19.21 15.04 4.22
N MET A 207 17.89 15.01 4.27
CA MET A 207 17.03 14.67 3.14
C MET A 207 15.92 15.70 3.01
N THR A 208 15.64 16.12 1.77
CA THR A 208 14.42 16.82 1.42
C THR A 208 13.55 15.85 0.63
N LEU A 209 12.38 15.52 1.17
CA LEU A 209 11.38 14.66 0.54
C LEU A 209 10.36 15.55 -0.18
N SER A 210 10.27 15.44 -1.50
CA SER A 210 9.21 16.05 -2.31
C SER A 210 8.12 15.01 -2.53
N ALA A 211 7.18 14.94 -1.58
CA ALA A 211 6.10 13.96 -1.58
C ALA A 211 5.05 14.32 -2.63
N LYS A 212 4.84 13.40 -3.58
CA LYS A 212 3.71 13.50 -4.53
C LYS A 212 2.40 13.30 -3.79
N ARG A 213 2.37 12.29 -2.91
CA ARG A 213 1.29 12.04 -1.95
C ARG A 213 1.89 11.86 -0.56
N TRP A 214 1.22 12.45 0.42
CA TRP A 214 1.55 12.34 1.82
C TRP A 214 0.26 12.15 2.62
N ALA A 215 0.26 11.21 3.55
CA ALA A 215 -0.85 11.00 4.46
C ALA A 215 -0.32 10.73 5.86
N GLU A 216 -0.83 11.46 6.83
CA GLU A 216 -0.49 11.32 8.24
C GLU A 216 -1.73 11.41 9.09
N SER A 217 -1.74 10.68 10.21
CA SER A 217 -2.89 10.71 11.10
C SER A 217 -2.52 10.34 12.53
N THR A 218 -3.15 10.99 13.48
CA THR A 218 -3.35 10.47 14.83
C THR A 218 -4.80 10.02 14.97
N LYS A 219 -5.18 9.46 16.13
CA LYS A 219 -6.60 9.16 16.42
C LYS A 219 -7.56 10.36 16.36
N GLN A 220 -7.06 11.60 16.35
CA GLN A 220 -7.87 12.82 16.44
C GLN A 220 -7.83 13.66 15.18
N LYS A 221 -6.81 13.50 14.35
CA LYS A 221 -6.63 14.30 13.14
C LYS A 221 -6.03 13.43 12.04
N ALA A 222 -6.47 13.66 10.82
CA ALA A 222 -5.81 13.19 9.61
C ALA A 222 -5.41 14.39 8.77
N ARG A 223 -4.39 14.18 7.94
CA ARG A 223 -4.03 15.08 6.85
C ARG A 223 -3.65 14.24 5.64
N ILE A 224 -4.28 14.53 4.51
CA ILE A 224 -3.88 13.97 3.21
C ILE A 224 -3.50 15.15 2.31
N ALA A 225 -2.29 15.12 1.76
CA ALA A 225 -1.74 16.22 0.99
C ALA A 225 -1.08 15.74 -0.31
N SER A 226 -1.05 16.63 -1.31
CA SER A 226 -0.20 16.52 -2.49
C SER A 226 0.93 17.53 -2.43
N ASP A 227 2.00 17.24 -3.18
CA ASP A 227 3.10 18.17 -3.46
C ASP A 227 3.69 18.81 -2.18
N LEU A 228 3.84 17.98 -1.14
CA LEU A 228 4.35 18.39 0.15
C LEU A 228 5.86 18.23 0.21
N THR A 229 6.57 19.28 0.61
CA THR A 229 7.98 19.18 0.96
C THR A 229 8.13 18.88 2.45
N VAL A 230 8.85 17.81 2.77
CA VAL A 230 9.18 17.40 4.14
C VAL A 230 10.69 17.32 4.28
N GLU A 231 11.23 18.04 5.26
CA GLU A 231 12.64 17.89 5.63
C GLU A 231 12.80 16.71 6.60
N ALA A 232 13.87 15.95 6.43
CA ALA A 232 14.18 14.79 7.27
C ALA A 232 15.69 14.62 7.46
N THR A 233 16.07 13.86 8.48
CA THR A 233 17.43 13.37 8.70
C THR A 233 17.39 11.84 8.73
N LEU A 234 18.18 11.19 7.89
CA LEU A 234 18.35 9.74 7.85
C LEU A 234 19.79 9.39 8.23
N THR A 235 19.95 8.85 9.43
CA THR A 235 21.21 8.31 9.94
C THR A 235 21.22 6.78 9.84
N ASP A 236 22.28 6.13 10.31
CA ASP A 236 22.32 4.66 10.41
C ASP A 236 21.42 4.10 11.54
N THR A 237 20.86 4.96 12.40
CA THR A 237 20.07 4.53 13.56
C THR A 237 18.63 4.98 13.53
N ALA A 238 18.28 6.02 12.76
CA ALA A 238 16.91 6.52 12.71
C ALA A 238 16.63 7.36 11.46
N LEU A 239 15.34 7.42 11.10
CA LEU A 239 14.76 8.50 10.31
C LEU A 239 14.09 9.49 11.27
N THR A 240 14.44 10.78 11.18
CA THR A 240 13.80 11.85 11.95
C THR A 240 13.17 12.86 10.99
N LEU A 241 11.87 13.12 11.12
CA LEU A 241 11.16 14.16 10.36
C LEU A 241 11.35 15.52 11.03
N SER A 242 11.17 16.61 10.26
CA SER A 242 11.36 17.98 10.74
C SER A 242 10.41 18.43 11.85
N ASP A 243 9.31 17.73 12.04
CA ASP A 243 8.38 17.94 13.15
C ASP A 243 8.79 17.22 14.45
N GLY A 244 9.92 16.51 14.44
CA GLY A 244 10.50 15.82 15.59
C GLY A 244 10.08 14.36 15.72
N ARG A 245 9.20 13.82 14.85
CA ARG A 245 8.90 12.38 14.84
C ARG A 245 10.14 11.59 14.45
N GLU A 246 10.42 10.52 15.19
CA GLU A 246 11.59 9.68 15.02
C GLU A 246 11.19 8.21 14.85
N PHE A 247 11.79 7.55 13.86
CA PHE A 247 11.58 6.15 13.52
C PHE A 247 12.92 5.42 13.61
N PRO A 248 13.20 4.73 14.73
CA PRO A 248 14.44 4.00 14.92
C PRO A 248 14.58 2.86 13.91
N ILE A 249 15.76 2.74 13.30
CA ILE A 249 16.13 1.68 12.37
C ILE A 249 16.48 0.41 13.16
N LEU A 250 15.83 -0.69 12.79
CA LEU A 250 16.16 -2.02 13.31
C LEU A 250 17.47 -2.49 12.67
N ARG A 251 18.36 -3.04 13.50
CA ARG A 251 19.62 -3.66 13.07
C ARG A 251 19.46 -5.16 12.91
#